data_AF-T0R1N9-F1
#
_entry.id   AF-T0R1N9-F1
#
_cell.length_a   1.000
_cell.length_b   1.000
_cell.length_c   1.000
_cell.angle_alpha   90.00
_cell.angle_beta   90.00
_cell.angle_gamma   90.00
#
_symmetry.space_group_name_H-M   'P 1'
#
loop_
_entity.id
_entity.type
_entity.pdbx_description
1 polymer ?
#
loop_
_entity_poly.entity_id
_entity_poly.type
_entity_poly.pdbx_seq_one_letter_code
_entity_poly.pdbx_strand_id
1 'polypeptide(L)'
;METTQQGIDQRPKADRQTFAFIGSGEGLIPSVDRLTKLEVGKAYYQLGKVYYDKADLDMAEVNFIKSLECAELPKDNFSVLKILGFLIRIAAEKLENEKASKYISMSESIVEDLAANLGSLNGEYFYYAGLVKSYKGDFDGASLDLNMAHKTSREENDPDLLAKCLLALANNSLNTLDCHQALDYLNQLDNLLKIINKEYLGGSMHMSYGKVYLTLGDHQKSLEHFKIANETLQNKKCWNLYGYVLLGKGQVYKLAGDFDRSVVYYNMASEAIDLNRFKRLSNLVKAEIQEVNDSSVDIYLDRTNRKVKEKTLGVIDFKHRFVLLEILFLLAKNTGEYFDKEVLAKMIWKDEYNPLIHDKLIYTSVSRLRKLIEPKNVTESKRKYIIRGKDGYTFNPNVKIRFQMETRLSPGRAIANVDISSPV
;
A
#
# COMPACT_ATOMS: atom_id res chain seq x y z
N MET A 1 -10.87 78.72 24.56
CA MET A 1 -11.12 77.56 25.43
C MET A 1 -12.36 76.89 24.86
N GLU A 2 -12.21 76.13 23.78
CA GLU A 2 -11.69 74.76 23.68
C GLU A 2 -12.88 73.88 23.28
N THR A 3 -12.83 73.53 21.99
CA THR A 3 -13.60 72.51 21.30
C THR A 3 -13.33 71.13 21.90
N THR A 4 -14.38 70.34 22.13
CA THR A 4 -14.21 68.88 22.32
C THR A 4 -15.18 68.13 21.42
N GLN A 5 -14.57 67.49 20.42
CA GLN A 5 -15.18 66.59 19.45
C GLN A 5 -15.52 65.23 20.06
N GLN A 6 -16.47 64.59 19.39
CA GLN A 6 -16.98 63.23 19.55
C GLN A 6 -15.91 62.14 19.41
N GLY A 7 -16.14 61.00 20.06
CA GLY A 7 -15.40 59.76 19.81
C GLY A 7 -16.03 58.58 20.56
N ILE A 8 -17.17 58.09 20.08
CA ILE A 8 -17.75 56.81 20.52
C ILE A 8 -17.10 55.71 19.66
N ASP A 9 -16.21 54.93 20.27
CA ASP A 9 -15.52 53.79 19.66
C ASP A 9 -16.48 52.59 19.57
N GLN A 10 -17.18 52.43 18.45
CA GLN A 10 -17.90 51.22 18.09
C GLN A 10 -17.10 50.43 17.06
N ARG A 11 -16.35 49.42 17.51
CA ARG A 11 -15.74 48.44 16.60
C ARG A 11 -16.83 47.50 16.04
N PRO A 12 -16.97 47.34 14.71
CA PRO A 12 -17.86 46.34 14.17
C PRO A 12 -17.28 44.93 14.37
N LYS A 13 -18.13 44.00 14.80
CA LYS A 13 -17.86 42.56 14.85
C LYS A 13 -17.56 42.08 13.42
N ALA A 14 -16.38 41.48 13.23
CA ALA A 14 -16.02 40.85 11.97
C ALA A 14 -16.82 39.55 11.78
N ASP A 15 -17.86 39.62 10.98
CA ASP A 15 -18.55 38.44 10.43
C ASP A 15 -17.59 37.71 9.48
N ARG A 16 -17.22 36.47 9.86
CA ARG A 16 -16.57 35.51 8.96
C ARG A 16 -17.62 34.93 8.04
N GLN A 17 -17.79 35.47 6.84
CA GLN A 17 -18.35 34.70 5.72
C GLN A 17 -17.73 35.08 4.37
N THR A 18 -17.34 34.02 3.65
CA THR A 18 -17.31 33.87 2.19
C THR A 18 -16.32 34.69 1.35
N PHE A 19 -15.39 33.95 0.72
CA PHE A 19 -14.63 34.40 -0.45
C PHE A 19 -15.59 34.81 -1.58
N ALA A 20 -15.83 36.11 -1.73
CA ALA A 20 -16.38 36.68 -2.94
C ALA A 20 -15.27 36.78 -4.00
N PHE A 21 -15.50 36.14 -5.14
CA PHE A 21 -14.72 36.31 -6.36
C PHE A 21 -14.81 37.79 -6.80
N ILE A 22 -13.69 38.51 -6.86
CA ILE A 22 -13.62 39.88 -7.41
C ILE A 22 -12.89 39.85 -8.75
N GLY A 23 -13.40 40.67 -9.67
CA GLY A 23 -13.19 40.69 -11.12
C GLY A 23 -11.75 40.76 -11.62
N SER A 24 -11.64 40.40 -12.89
CA SER A 24 -10.45 40.44 -13.74
C SER A 24 -9.89 41.86 -13.90
N GLY A 25 -8.64 42.05 -13.46
CA GLY A 25 -7.81 43.20 -13.83
C GLY A 25 -7.44 44.07 -12.63
N GLU A 26 -6.14 44.13 -12.36
CA GLU A 26 -5.44 45.10 -11.50
C GLU A 26 -5.66 44.99 -9.97
N GLY A 27 -4.70 44.35 -9.28
CA GLY A 27 -4.53 44.49 -7.82
C GLY A 27 -4.31 43.21 -7.00
N LEU A 28 -4.28 42.02 -7.61
CA LEU A 28 -4.20 40.75 -6.87
C LEU A 28 -2.77 40.21 -6.63
N ILE A 29 -1.75 40.83 -7.23
CA ILE A 29 -0.35 40.47 -6.97
C ILE A 29 0.19 41.50 -5.97
N PRO A 30 0.44 41.14 -4.70
CA PRO A 30 1.05 42.06 -3.76
C PRO A 30 2.39 42.56 -4.33
N SER A 31 2.65 43.87 -4.21
CA SER A 31 3.93 44.45 -4.61
C SER A 31 5.07 43.72 -3.89
N VAL A 32 6.20 43.50 -4.56
CA VAL A 32 7.35 42.74 -4.02
C VAL A 32 7.81 43.27 -2.66
N ASP A 33 7.63 44.58 -2.41
CA ASP A 33 7.95 45.26 -1.15
C ASP A 33 7.02 44.93 0.03
N ARG A 34 5.95 44.14 -0.16
CA ARG A 34 4.90 43.85 0.85
C ARG A 34 4.83 42.39 1.29
N LEU A 35 5.58 41.47 0.68
CA LEU A 35 5.52 40.05 1.02
C LEU A 35 6.55 39.71 2.09
N THR A 36 6.08 39.20 3.23
CA THR A 36 6.97 38.65 4.27
C THR A 36 7.57 37.33 3.80
N LYS A 37 8.78 36.99 4.29
CA LYS A 37 9.43 35.69 4.04
C LYS A 37 8.50 34.51 4.41
N LEU A 38 7.71 34.66 5.47
CA LEU A 38 6.70 33.69 5.90
C LEU A 38 5.58 33.49 4.88
N GLU A 39 5.05 34.56 4.29
CA GLU A 39 3.99 34.47 3.27
C GLU A 39 4.50 33.83 1.98
N VAL A 40 5.72 34.17 1.57
CA VAL A 40 6.41 33.54 0.44
C VAL A 40 6.60 32.04 0.71
N GLY A 41 7.07 31.68 1.90
CA GLY A 41 7.21 30.28 2.32
C GLY A 41 5.87 29.52 2.27
N LYS A 42 4.80 30.10 2.81
CA LYS A 42 3.45 29.51 2.74
C LYS A 42 2.97 29.31 1.31
N ALA A 43 3.23 30.26 0.41
CA ALA A 43 2.87 30.15 -1.00
C ALA A 43 3.61 28.98 -1.67
N TYR A 44 4.92 28.87 -1.45
CA TYR A 44 5.71 27.73 -1.93
C TYR A 44 5.23 26.40 -1.37
N TYR A 45 4.89 26.33 -0.07
CA TYR A 45 4.31 25.14 0.53
C TYR A 45 3.01 24.71 -0.17
N GLN A 46 2.08 25.64 -0.40
CA GLN A 46 0.80 25.32 -1.07
C GLN A 46 1.03 24.88 -2.52
N LEU A 47 1.95 25.53 -3.23
CA LEU A 47 2.30 25.16 -4.59
C LEU A 47 2.95 23.77 -4.65
N GLY A 48 3.85 23.47 -3.70
CA GLY A 48 4.45 22.15 -3.54
C GLY A 48 3.40 21.08 -3.29
N LYS A 49 2.40 21.35 -2.44
CA LYS A 49 1.27 20.44 -2.20
C LYS A 49 0.43 20.22 -3.47
N VAL A 50 0.15 21.26 -4.25
CA VAL A 50 -0.58 21.12 -5.51
C VAL A 50 0.19 20.22 -6.48
N TYR A 51 1.49 20.45 -6.67
CA TYR A 51 2.31 19.58 -7.53
C TYR A 51 2.37 18.14 -7.01
N TYR A 52 2.48 17.97 -5.69
CA TYR A 52 2.44 16.66 -5.04
C TYR A 52 1.12 15.95 -5.33
N ASP A 53 -0.03 16.61 -5.15
CA ASP A 53 -1.35 16.08 -5.47
C ASP A 53 -1.48 15.73 -6.97
N LYS A 54 -0.78 16.42 -7.86
CA LYS A 54 -0.74 16.12 -9.31
C LYS A 54 0.31 15.11 -9.73
N ALA A 55 0.97 14.45 -8.77
CA ALA A 55 2.03 13.48 -9.03
C ALA A 55 3.28 14.07 -9.73
N ASP A 56 3.47 15.40 -9.71
CA ASP A 56 4.71 16.05 -10.16
C ASP A 56 5.68 16.18 -8.99
N LEU A 57 6.41 15.10 -8.72
CA LEU A 57 7.30 15.01 -7.56
C LEU A 57 8.54 15.92 -7.68
N ASP A 58 8.94 16.32 -8.89
CA ASP A 58 10.08 17.21 -9.10
C ASP A 58 9.71 18.65 -8.71
N MET A 59 8.61 19.14 -9.26
CA MET A 59 8.12 20.48 -8.92
C MET A 59 7.64 20.55 -7.47
N ALA A 60 7.07 19.47 -6.93
CA ALA A 60 6.73 19.41 -5.51
C ALA A 60 7.99 19.58 -4.64
N GLU A 61 9.05 18.82 -4.89
CA GLU A 61 10.31 18.90 -4.16
C GLU A 61 10.93 20.30 -4.21
N VAL A 62 11.04 20.89 -5.41
CA VAL A 62 11.59 22.24 -5.59
C VAL A 62 10.83 23.28 -4.75
N ASN A 63 9.50 23.22 -4.75
CA ASN A 63 8.69 24.17 -4.00
C ASN A 63 8.74 23.90 -2.49
N PHE A 64 8.81 22.65 -2.05
CA PHE A 64 9.02 22.34 -0.63
C PHE A 64 10.39 22.82 -0.13
N ILE A 65 11.45 22.70 -0.92
CA ILE A 65 12.77 23.24 -0.58
C ILE A 65 12.73 24.77 -0.47
N LYS A 66 12.13 25.46 -1.44
CA LYS A 66 11.94 26.93 -1.36
C LYS A 66 11.13 27.36 -0.15
N SER A 67 10.10 26.58 0.22
CA SER A 67 9.34 26.80 1.44
C SER A 67 10.19 26.60 2.70
N LEU A 68 11.10 25.62 2.70
CA LEU A 68 12.01 25.33 3.80
C LEU A 68 13.02 26.47 4.00
N GLU A 69 13.58 27.02 2.91
CA GLU A 69 14.49 28.17 2.93
C GLU A 69 13.83 29.44 3.50
N CYS A 70 12.50 29.53 3.38
CA CYS A 70 11.71 30.63 3.92
C CYS A 70 11.42 30.51 5.43
N ALA A 71 11.57 29.32 6.02
CA ALA A 71 11.24 29.08 7.42
C ALA A 71 12.35 29.53 8.37
N GLU A 72 11.98 29.92 9.60
CA GLU A 72 12.92 30.36 10.64
C GLU A 72 12.80 29.47 11.88
N LEU A 73 13.88 28.75 12.23
CA LEU A 73 13.96 27.98 13.46
C LEU A 73 14.40 28.87 14.63
N PRO A 74 13.87 28.69 15.85
CA PRO A 74 12.94 27.63 16.27
C PRO A 74 11.45 27.96 16.07
N LYS A 75 11.13 29.16 15.55
CA LYS A 75 9.74 29.66 15.48
C LYS A 75 8.82 28.77 14.62
N ASP A 76 9.35 28.24 13.52
CA ASP A 76 8.58 27.49 12.52
C ASP A 76 8.78 25.97 12.60
N ASN A 77 9.21 25.43 13.76
CA ASN A 77 9.57 24.01 13.94
C ASN A 77 8.53 23.02 13.33
N PHE A 78 7.24 23.17 13.67
CA PHE A 78 6.20 22.27 13.15
C PHE A 78 5.95 22.44 11.64
N SER A 79 6.09 23.66 11.11
CA SER A 79 5.99 23.90 9.66
C SER A 79 7.16 23.24 8.92
N VAL A 80 8.35 23.30 9.49
CA VAL A 80 9.55 22.63 8.96
C VAL A 80 9.40 21.11 9.01
N LEU A 81 8.97 20.54 10.14
CA LEU A 81 8.72 19.10 10.27
C LEU A 81 7.69 18.61 9.24
N LYS A 82 6.66 19.41 8.98
CA LYS A 82 5.67 19.15 7.93
C LYS A 82 6.29 19.09 6.54
N ILE A 83 7.10 20.09 6.19
CA ILE A 83 7.77 20.16 4.88
C ILE A 83 8.76 18.99 4.73
N LEU A 84 9.54 18.69 5.77
CA LEU A 84 10.46 17.55 5.81
C LEU A 84 9.71 16.23 5.62
N GLY A 85 8.51 16.07 6.20
CA GLY A 85 7.65 14.91 5.97
C GLY A 85 7.33 14.67 4.49
N PHE A 86 7.01 15.72 3.73
CA PHE A 86 6.81 15.60 2.27
C PHE A 86 8.13 15.27 1.55
N LEU A 87 9.22 15.94 1.89
CA LEU A 87 10.53 15.71 1.27
C LEU A 87 11.05 14.28 1.52
N ILE A 88 10.83 13.72 2.70
CA ILE A 88 11.18 12.32 3.03
C ILE A 88 10.38 11.36 2.15
N ARG A 89 9.06 11.57 1.99
CA ARG A 89 8.20 10.73 1.13
C ARG A 89 8.62 10.81 -0.34
N ILE A 90 8.90 12.02 -0.84
CA ILE A 90 9.38 12.21 -2.21
C ILE A 90 10.72 11.51 -2.42
N ALA A 91 11.68 11.72 -1.52
CA ALA A 91 12.99 11.08 -1.60
C ALA A 91 12.87 9.54 -1.52
N ALA A 92 12.01 9.02 -0.65
CA ALA A 92 11.73 7.58 -0.55
C ALA A 92 11.08 7.02 -1.82
N GLU A 93 10.17 7.75 -2.46
CA GLU A 93 9.55 7.35 -3.73
C GLU A 93 10.55 7.37 -4.89
N LYS A 94 11.44 8.36 -4.92
CA LYS A 94 12.54 8.48 -5.90
C LYS A 94 13.72 7.55 -5.61
N LEU A 95 13.71 6.82 -4.49
CA LEU A 95 14.81 5.98 -3.99
C LEU A 95 16.13 6.76 -3.75
N GLU A 96 16.01 8.03 -3.34
CA GLU A 96 17.12 8.94 -3.02
C GLU A 96 17.49 8.83 -1.53
N ASN A 97 18.11 7.70 -1.18
CA ASN A 97 18.33 7.29 0.21
C ASN A 97 19.12 8.31 1.04
N GLU A 98 20.16 8.92 0.47
CA GLU A 98 20.99 9.92 1.16
C GLU A 98 20.17 11.17 1.53
N LYS A 99 19.31 11.65 0.62
CA LYS A 99 18.42 12.78 0.91
C LYS A 99 17.39 12.41 1.97
N ALA A 100 16.77 11.23 1.85
CA ALA A 100 15.81 10.75 2.84
C ALA A 100 16.43 10.67 4.24
N SER A 101 17.61 10.07 4.37
CA SER A 101 18.35 10.01 5.64
C SER A 101 18.68 11.39 6.18
N LYS A 102 19.14 12.31 5.33
CA LYS A 102 19.42 13.71 5.73
C LYS A 102 18.17 14.39 6.30
N TYR A 103 17.03 14.30 5.62
CA TYR A 103 15.80 14.92 6.09
C TYR A 103 15.24 14.27 7.36
N ILE A 104 15.43 12.95 7.54
CA ILE A 104 15.07 12.25 8.77
C ILE A 104 15.93 12.76 9.93
N SER A 105 17.26 12.85 9.75
CA SER A 105 18.17 13.38 10.78
C SER A 105 17.86 14.84 11.13
N MET A 106 17.53 15.67 10.14
CA MET A 106 17.07 17.05 10.41
C MET A 106 15.77 17.07 11.23
N SER A 107 14.81 16.20 10.90
CA SER A 107 13.55 16.11 11.66
C SER A 107 13.78 15.63 13.09
N GLU A 108 14.68 14.66 13.29
CA GLU A 108 15.07 14.15 14.60
C GLU A 108 15.69 15.25 15.48
N SER A 109 16.66 16.00 14.94
CA SER A 109 17.27 17.15 15.65
C SER A 109 16.23 18.18 16.09
N ILE A 110 15.25 18.51 15.23
CA ILE A 110 14.19 19.47 15.58
C ILE A 110 13.28 18.92 16.68
N VAL A 111 12.95 17.62 16.63
CA VAL A 111 12.14 16.97 17.67
C VAL A 111 12.89 16.96 19.01
N GLU A 112 14.19 16.65 19.02
CA GLU A 112 15.03 16.70 20.22
C GLU A 112 15.12 18.11 20.80
N ASP A 113 15.34 19.12 19.94
CA ASP A 113 15.36 20.52 20.35
C ASP A 113 14.02 20.97 20.93
N LEU A 114 12.90 20.55 20.33
CA LEU A 114 11.56 20.79 20.86
C LEU A 114 11.38 20.13 22.23
N ALA A 115 11.82 18.88 22.40
CA ALA A 115 11.72 18.17 23.67
C ALA A 115 12.48 18.86 24.81
N ALA A 116 13.63 19.46 24.50
CA ALA A 116 14.48 20.13 25.48
C ALA A 116 14.00 21.55 25.83
N ASN A 117 13.39 22.25 24.88
CA ASN A 117 13.10 23.69 25.00
C ASN A 117 11.61 24.03 25.16
N LEU A 118 10.69 23.12 24.82
CA LEU A 118 9.27 23.33 25.08
C LEU A 118 8.97 23.17 26.57
N GLY A 119 8.28 24.17 27.15
CA GLY A 119 7.79 24.08 28.53
C GLY A 119 6.71 23.01 28.73
N SER A 120 5.96 22.67 27.67
CA SER A 120 4.98 21.58 27.66
C SER A 120 4.89 20.98 26.26
N LEU A 121 4.76 19.66 26.19
CA LEU A 121 4.67 18.90 24.95
C LEU A 121 3.19 18.74 24.57
N ASN A 122 2.82 19.23 23.39
CA ASN A 122 1.46 19.19 22.86
C ASN A 122 1.24 18.00 21.90
N GLY A 123 0.01 17.84 21.40
CA GLY A 123 -0.32 16.75 20.48
C GLY A 123 0.55 16.76 19.20
N GLU A 124 0.85 17.94 18.65
CA GLU A 124 1.66 18.06 17.42
C GLU A 124 3.09 17.55 17.63
N TYR A 125 3.71 17.84 18.77
CA TYR A 125 5.03 17.30 19.12
C TYR A 125 5.03 15.77 19.09
N PHE A 126 4.11 15.14 19.81
CA PHE A 126 4.03 13.68 19.88
C PHE A 126 3.75 13.06 18.51
N TYR A 127 2.93 13.72 17.69
CA TYR A 127 2.65 13.27 16.33
C TYR A 127 3.92 13.22 15.48
N TYR A 128 4.71 14.30 15.45
CA TYR A 128 5.94 14.32 14.67
C TYR A 128 7.04 13.42 15.25
N ALA A 129 7.16 13.31 16.57
CA ALA A 129 8.08 12.36 17.21
C ALA A 129 7.78 10.92 16.76
N GLY A 130 6.49 10.53 16.78
CA GLY A 130 6.05 9.23 16.30
C GLY A 130 6.27 9.01 14.80
N LEU A 131 6.07 10.04 13.97
CA LEU A 131 6.38 9.96 12.53
C LEU A 131 7.88 9.77 12.26
N VAL A 132 8.75 10.50 12.96
CA VAL A 132 10.21 10.37 12.80
C VAL A 132 10.67 8.95 13.17
N LYS A 133 10.17 8.41 14.29
CA LYS A 133 10.42 7.00 14.68
C LYS A 133 9.91 6.02 13.63
N SER A 134 8.73 6.27 13.06
CA SER A 134 8.16 5.47 11.97
C SER A 134 9.07 5.47 10.73
N TYR A 135 9.62 6.62 10.34
CA TYR A 135 10.56 6.71 9.22
C TYR A 135 11.83 5.90 9.46
N LYS A 136 12.31 5.84 10.70
CA LYS A 136 13.47 5.03 11.11
C LYS A 136 13.15 3.54 11.25
N GLY A 137 11.86 3.17 11.20
CA GLY A 137 11.40 1.79 11.38
C GLY A 137 11.27 1.34 12.84
N ASP A 138 11.35 2.26 13.80
CA ASP A 138 11.02 2.01 15.20
C ASP A 138 9.50 2.12 15.38
N PHE A 139 8.78 1.06 14.98
CA PHE A 139 7.33 1.04 15.02
C PHE A 139 6.76 0.93 16.44
N ASP A 140 7.50 0.29 17.36
CA ASP A 140 7.09 0.19 18.77
C ASP A 140 7.20 1.55 19.46
N GLY A 141 8.33 2.23 19.31
CA GLY A 141 8.50 3.60 19.80
C GLY A 141 7.58 4.60 19.14
N ALA A 142 7.32 4.45 17.83
CA ALA A 142 6.33 5.26 17.12
C ALA A 142 4.91 5.06 17.67
N SER A 143 4.54 3.82 18.00
CA SER A 143 3.23 3.51 18.59
C SER A 143 3.00 4.27 19.89
N LEU A 144 4.00 4.32 20.77
CA LEU A 144 3.91 5.06 22.04
C LEU A 144 3.65 6.54 21.82
N ASP A 145 4.46 7.21 20.99
CA ASP A 145 4.32 8.64 20.73
C ASP A 145 3.01 8.96 20.00
N LEU A 146 2.61 8.15 19.00
CA LEU A 146 1.37 8.37 18.26
C LEU A 146 0.13 8.16 19.14
N ASN A 147 0.16 7.24 20.11
CA ASN A 147 -0.92 7.08 21.09
C ASN A 147 -1.00 8.27 22.05
N MET A 148 0.15 8.84 22.45
CA MET A 148 0.19 10.09 23.21
C MET A 148 -0.41 11.23 22.38
N ALA A 149 -0.02 11.38 21.11
CA ALA A 149 -0.58 12.38 20.20
C ALA A 149 -2.09 12.22 20.03
N HIS A 150 -2.59 10.99 19.89
CA HIS A 150 -4.02 10.69 19.81
C HIS A 150 -4.76 11.08 21.11
N LYS A 151 -4.20 10.76 22.29
CA LYS A 151 -4.80 11.15 23.56
C LYS A 151 -4.84 12.67 23.73
N THR A 152 -3.70 13.33 23.52
CA THR A 152 -3.57 14.78 23.70
C THR A 152 -4.42 15.56 22.70
N SER A 153 -4.50 15.14 21.43
CA SER A 153 -5.37 15.79 20.44
C SER A 153 -6.87 15.70 20.80
N ARG A 154 -7.30 14.64 21.48
CA ARG A 154 -8.68 14.56 22.02
C ARG A 154 -8.90 15.52 23.17
N GLU A 155 -7.92 15.66 24.06
CA GLU A 155 -7.97 16.59 25.20
C GLU A 155 -7.92 18.06 24.74
N GLU A 156 -7.13 18.36 23.70
CA GLU A 156 -7.02 19.67 23.05
C GLU A 156 -8.21 19.98 22.13
N ASN A 157 -9.07 18.99 21.86
CA ASN A 157 -10.19 19.08 20.92
C ASN A 157 -9.76 19.53 19.50
N ASP A 158 -8.64 18.97 19.01
CA ASP A 158 -8.13 19.17 17.66
C ASP A 158 -8.52 17.98 16.75
N PRO A 159 -9.64 18.06 16.03
CA PRO A 159 -10.08 16.96 15.17
C PRO A 159 -9.18 16.78 13.93
N ASP A 160 -8.48 17.82 13.48
CA ASP A 160 -7.60 17.75 12.31
C ASP A 160 -6.35 16.92 12.63
N LEU A 161 -5.72 17.20 13.78
CA LEU A 161 -4.60 16.42 14.28
C LEU A 161 -5.02 15.00 14.65
N LEU A 162 -6.16 14.84 15.34
CA LEU A 162 -6.70 13.53 15.71
C LEU A 162 -6.86 12.61 14.50
N ALA A 163 -7.38 13.15 13.39
CA ALA A 163 -7.57 12.38 12.17
C ALA A 163 -6.23 11.91 11.55
N LYS A 164 -5.20 12.76 11.59
CA LYS A 164 -3.85 12.37 11.16
C LYS A 164 -3.24 11.30 12.07
N CYS A 165 -3.42 11.43 13.39
CA CYS A 165 -2.95 10.45 14.36
C CYS A 165 -3.58 9.08 14.13
N LEU A 166 -4.90 9.01 13.91
CA LEU A 166 -5.61 7.76 13.64
C LEU A 166 -5.09 7.05 12.39
N LEU A 167 -4.85 7.78 11.30
CA LEU A 167 -4.30 7.18 10.09
C LEU A 167 -2.83 6.74 10.29
N ALA A 168 -2.03 7.53 11.00
CA ALA A 168 -0.65 7.16 11.32
C ALA A 168 -0.59 5.89 12.18
N LEU A 169 -1.44 5.79 13.20
CA LEU A 169 -1.60 4.60 14.04
C LEU A 169 -2.04 3.39 13.23
N ALA A 170 -3.05 3.54 12.36
CA ALA A 170 -3.49 2.45 11.48
C ALA A 170 -2.37 1.93 10.57
N ASN A 171 -1.57 2.83 9.99
CA ASN A 171 -0.42 2.46 9.17
C ASN A 171 0.70 1.81 10.00
N ASN A 172 0.92 2.28 11.23
CA ASN A 172 1.90 1.69 12.15
C ASN A 172 1.48 0.26 12.56
N SER A 173 0.21 0.05 12.91
CA SER A 173 -0.35 -1.28 13.21
C SER A 173 -0.29 -2.22 12.00
N LEU A 174 -0.49 -1.70 10.78
CA LEU A 174 -0.26 -2.47 9.54
C LEU A 174 1.19 -2.92 9.39
N ASN A 175 2.16 -2.05 9.71
CA ASN A 175 3.59 -2.39 9.64
C ASN A 175 3.99 -3.44 10.68
N THR A 176 3.33 -3.47 11.85
CA THR A 176 3.50 -4.51 12.88
C THR A 176 2.61 -5.74 12.64
N LEU A 177 1.85 -5.77 11.53
CA LEU A 177 0.90 -6.83 11.14
C LEU A 177 -0.31 -7.01 12.07
N ASP A 178 -0.60 -6.06 12.96
CA ASP A 178 -1.82 -6.04 13.76
C ASP A 178 -3.00 -5.46 12.95
N CYS A 179 -3.65 -6.34 12.20
CA CYS A 179 -4.80 -5.97 11.36
C CYS A 179 -6.02 -5.56 12.17
N HIS A 180 -6.21 -6.11 13.38
CA HIS A 180 -7.39 -5.82 14.19
C HIS A 180 -7.33 -4.39 14.72
N GLN A 181 -6.17 -4.01 15.27
CA GLN A 181 -5.95 -2.66 15.75
C GLN A 181 -5.97 -1.65 14.60
N ALA A 182 -5.40 -1.99 13.44
CA ALA A 182 -5.47 -1.14 12.26
C ALA A 182 -6.93 -0.85 11.83
N LEU A 183 -7.81 -1.87 11.81
CA LEU A 183 -9.22 -1.67 11.49
C LEU A 183 -9.93 -0.78 12.51
N ASP A 184 -9.63 -0.93 13.79
CA ASP A 184 -10.24 -0.10 14.83
C ASP A 184 -9.93 1.38 14.62
N TYR A 185 -8.65 1.73 14.43
CA TYR A 185 -8.25 3.10 14.14
C TYR A 185 -8.83 3.64 12.84
N LEU A 186 -8.92 2.83 11.79
CA LEU A 186 -9.56 3.23 10.53
C LEU A 186 -11.07 3.47 10.70
N ASN A 187 -11.78 2.67 11.50
CA ASN A 187 -13.19 2.86 11.80
C ASN A 187 -13.44 4.15 12.58
N GLN A 188 -12.57 4.44 13.55
CA GLN A 188 -12.60 5.72 14.29
C GLN A 188 -12.38 6.90 13.33
N LEU A 189 -11.43 6.78 12.41
CA LEU A 189 -11.14 7.81 11.41
C LEU A 189 -12.31 8.02 10.43
N ASP A 190 -12.95 6.95 9.96
CA ASP A 190 -14.11 7.04 9.06
C ASP A 190 -15.27 7.81 9.70
N ASN A 191 -15.53 7.55 10.99
CA ASN A 191 -16.54 8.29 11.74
C ASN A 191 -16.18 9.77 11.92
N LEU A 192 -14.89 10.06 12.17
CA LEU A 192 -14.42 11.44 12.29
C LEU A 192 -14.51 12.19 10.96
N LEU A 193 -14.18 11.56 9.83
CA LEU A 193 -14.23 12.15 8.49
C LEU A 193 -15.65 12.43 7.97
N LYS A 194 -16.68 11.84 8.59
CA LYS A 194 -18.08 12.25 8.35
C LYS A 194 -18.39 13.63 8.96
N ILE A 195 -17.59 14.05 9.94
CA ILE A 195 -17.72 15.34 10.62
C ILE A 195 -16.77 16.36 10.01
N ILE A 196 -15.53 15.96 9.72
CA ILE A 196 -14.51 16.84 9.13
C ILE A 196 -14.28 16.54 7.65
N ASN A 197 -14.37 17.56 6.80
CA ASN A 197 -14.17 17.37 5.36
C ASN A 197 -12.67 17.36 4.98
N LYS A 198 -12.07 16.17 4.92
CA LYS A 198 -10.67 15.95 4.50
C LYS A 198 -10.56 14.83 3.45
N GLU A 199 -11.00 15.12 2.23
CA GLU A 199 -11.09 14.12 1.15
C GLU A 199 -9.78 13.36 0.86
N TYR A 200 -8.61 14.04 0.87
CA TYR A 200 -7.32 13.35 0.68
C TYR A 200 -7.08 12.30 1.78
N LEU A 201 -7.39 12.66 3.03
CA LEU A 201 -7.24 11.78 4.17
C LEU A 201 -8.20 10.58 4.07
N GLY A 202 -9.45 10.81 3.61
CA GLY A 202 -10.42 9.74 3.33
C GLY A 202 -9.96 8.79 2.21
N GLY A 203 -9.39 9.33 1.13
CA GLY A 203 -8.79 8.53 0.07
C GLY A 203 -7.66 7.64 0.58
N SER A 204 -6.75 8.21 1.38
CA SER A 204 -5.67 7.43 2.00
C SER A 204 -6.19 6.41 3.03
N MET A 205 -7.21 6.75 3.81
CA MET A 205 -7.83 5.85 4.78
C MET A 205 -8.40 4.61 4.08
N HIS A 206 -9.14 4.79 2.98
CA HIS A 206 -9.66 3.66 2.22
C HIS A 206 -8.57 2.85 1.51
N MET A 207 -7.46 3.49 1.11
CA MET A 207 -6.29 2.75 0.64
C MET A 207 -5.70 1.87 1.75
N SER A 208 -5.62 2.37 2.99
CA SER A 208 -5.20 1.59 4.15
C SER A 208 -6.18 0.45 4.48
N TYR A 209 -7.50 0.67 4.44
CA TYR A 209 -8.49 -0.42 4.53
C TYR A 209 -8.26 -1.49 3.47
N GLY A 210 -8.04 -1.08 2.22
CA GLY A 210 -7.74 -1.99 1.11
C GLY A 210 -6.55 -2.89 1.42
N LYS A 211 -5.47 -2.33 1.98
CA LYS A 211 -4.30 -3.06 2.45
C LYS A 211 -4.58 -3.96 3.65
N VAL A 212 -5.40 -3.54 4.62
CA VAL A 212 -5.77 -4.39 5.77
C VAL A 212 -6.63 -5.57 5.32
N TYR A 213 -7.56 -5.40 4.38
CA TYR A 213 -8.35 -6.54 3.89
C TYR A 213 -7.54 -7.44 2.95
N LEU A 214 -6.60 -6.88 2.17
CA LEU A 214 -5.58 -7.65 1.47
C LEU A 214 -4.78 -8.49 2.47
N THR A 215 -4.41 -7.86 3.60
CA THR A 215 -3.93 -8.34 4.93
C THR A 215 -4.57 -9.61 5.50
N LEU A 216 -5.89 -9.66 5.36
CA LEU A 216 -6.75 -10.67 5.94
C LEU A 216 -7.21 -11.71 4.92
N GLY A 217 -6.93 -11.51 3.63
CA GLY A 217 -7.41 -12.38 2.54
C GLY A 217 -8.86 -12.12 2.11
N ASP A 218 -9.51 -11.07 2.63
CA ASP A 218 -10.84 -10.66 2.19
C ASP A 218 -10.72 -9.85 0.89
N HIS A 219 -10.65 -10.56 -0.23
CA HIS A 219 -10.46 -9.98 -1.55
C HIS A 219 -11.59 -9.02 -1.95
N GLN A 220 -12.83 -9.31 -1.54
CA GLN A 220 -13.99 -8.52 -1.93
C GLN A 220 -13.98 -7.14 -1.26
N LYS A 221 -13.82 -7.11 0.08
CA LYS A 221 -13.74 -5.82 0.80
C LYS A 221 -12.49 -5.03 0.42
N SER A 222 -11.38 -5.71 0.17
CA SER A 222 -10.16 -5.05 -0.29
C SER A 222 -10.38 -4.30 -1.61
N LEU A 223 -10.99 -4.93 -2.61
CA LEU A 223 -11.31 -4.29 -3.90
C LEU A 223 -12.32 -3.14 -3.75
N GLU A 224 -13.31 -3.30 -2.87
CA GLU A 224 -14.30 -2.26 -2.58
C GLU A 224 -13.63 -1.00 -2.00
N HIS A 225 -12.78 -1.16 -0.98
CA HIS A 225 -12.07 -0.03 -0.40
C HIS A 225 -11.06 0.59 -1.37
N PHE A 226 -10.35 -0.19 -2.18
CA PHE A 226 -9.50 0.38 -3.24
C PHE A 226 -10.32 1.13 -4.32
N LYS A 227 -11.57 0.72 -4.58
CA LYS A 227 -12.47 1.45 -5.47
C LYS A 227 -12.87 2.79 -4.84
N ILE A 228 -13.31 2.80 -3.58
CA ILE A 228 -13.70 4.03 -2.87
C ILE A 228 -12.51 4.99 -2.75
N ALA A 229 -11.31 4.47 -2.44
CA ALA A 229 -10.08 5.27 -2.42
C ALA A 229 -9.85 5.97 -3.77
N ASN A 230 -9.94 5.23 -4.87
CA ASN A 230 -9.79 5.79 -6.21
C ASN A 230 -10.82 6.88 -6.53
N GLU A 231 -12.10 6.63 -6.28
CA GLU A 231 -13.19 7.58 -6.54
C GLU A 231 -12.99 8.87 -5.72
N THR A 232 -12.66 8.74 -4.44
CA THR A 232 -12.40 9.88 -3.54
C THR A 232 -11.23 10.73 -4.02
N LEU A 233 -10.12 10.09 -4.38
CA LEU A 233 -8.91 10.77 -4.84
C LEU A 233 -9.11 11.43 -6.22
N GLN A 234 -9.83 10.77 -7.13
CA GLN A 234 -10.17 11.35 -8.43
C GLN A 234 -11.06 12.59 -8.31
N ASN A 235 -12.05 12.57 -7.42
CA ASN A 235 -12.91 13.74 -7.15
C ASN A 235 -12.09 14.94 -6.65
N LYS A 236 -11.15 14.70 -5.73
CA LYS A 236 -10.22 15.74 -5.24
C LYS A 236 -9.17 16.14 -6.27
N LYS A 237 -9.05 15.38 -7.36
CA LYS A 237 -8.01 15.43 -8.38
C LYS A 237 -6.61 15.26 -7.76
N CYS A 238 -6.45 14.26 -6.90
CA CYS A 238 -5.19 13.78 -6.32
C CYS A 238 -4.78 12.47 -7.03
N TRP A 239 -3.65 12.50 -7.72
CA TRP A 239 -3.21 11.49 -8.68
C TRP A 239 -1.98 10.72 -8.18
N ASN A 240 -1.30 11.25 -7.16
CA ASN A 240 -0.09 10.67 -6.55
C ASN A 240 -0.28 9.27 -5.96
N LEU A 241 -1.50 8.93 -5.52
CA LEU A 241 -1.80 7.60 -4.97
C LEU A 241 -2.41 6.64 -6.00
N TYR A 242 -2.74 7.12 -7.21
CA TYR A 242 -3.49 6.34 -8.19
C TYR A 242 -2.76 5.05 -8.60
N GLY A 243 -1.46 5.15 -8.91
CA GLY A 243 -0.64 3.99 -9.25
C GLY A 243 -0.54 2.97 -8.10
N TYR A 244 -0.48 3.43 -6.85
CA TYR A 244 -0.48 2.55 -5.66
C TYR A 244 -1.83 1.84 -5.45
N VAL A 245 -2.95 2.52 -5.73
CA VAL A 245 -4.27 1.88 -5.69
C VAL A 245 -4.39 0.79 -6.76
N LEU A 246 -3.86 1.02 -7.97
CA LEU A 246 -3.84 0.02 -9.03
C LEU A 246 -2.93 -1.17 -8.68
N LEU A 247 -1.74 -0.91 -8.12
CA LEU A 247 -0.86 -1.95 -7.58
C LEU A 247 -1.62 -2.81 -6.55
N GLY A 248 -2.30 -2.17 -5.58
CA GLY A 248 -3.08 -2.86 -4.57
C GLY A 248 -4.17 -3.76 -5.15
N LYS A 249 -4.93 -3.27 -6.14
CA LYS A 249 -5.92 -4.09 -6.87
C LYS A 249 -5.28 -5.29 -7.59
N GLY A 250 -4.13 -5.07 -8.25
CA GLY A 250 -3.38 -6.14 -8.90
C GLY A 250 -2.92 -7.22 -7.91
N GLN A 251 -2.48 -6.81 -6.71
CA GLN A 251 -2.10 -7.73 -5.63
C GLN A 251 -3.30 -8.53 -5.11
N VAL A 252 -4.49 -7.91 -5.01
CA VAL A 252 -5.71 -8.65 -4.65
C VAL A 252 -6.01 -9.75 -5.66
N TYR A 253 -5.99 -9.42 -6.96
CA TYR A 253 -6.21 -10.42 -8.01
C TYR A 253 -5.13 -11.50 -8.05
N LYS A 254 -3.87 -11.14 -7.78
CA LYS A 254 -2.76 -12.10 -7.63
C LYS A 254 -3.08 -13.11 -6.52
N LEU A 255 -3.44 -12.63 -5.33
CA LEU A 255 -3.76 -13.49 -4.19
C LEU A 255 -5.03 -14.33 -4.42
N ALA A 256 -6.00 -13.78 -5.15
CA ALA A 256 -7.22 -14.49 -5.57
C ALA A 256 -6.96 -15.54 -6.69
N GLY A 257 -5.74 -15.64 -7.22
CA GLY A 257 -5.36 -16.56 -8.29
C GLY A 257 -5.76 -16.12 -9.71
N ASP A 258 -6.26 -14.90 -9.87
CA ASP A 258 -6.61 -14.31 -11.17
C ASP A 258 -5.44 -13.48 -11.73
N PHE A 259 -4.42 -14.20 -12.19
CA PHE A 259 -3.19 -13.61 -12.69
C PHE A 259 -3.37 -12.75 -13.93
N ASP A 260 -4.33 -13.08 -14.80
CA ASP A 260 -4.54 -12.31 -16.02
C ASP A 260 -5.05 -10.91 -15.69
N ARG A 261 -6.01 -10.79 -14.77
CA ARG A 261 -6.43 -9.48 -14.26
C ARG A 261 -5.33 -8.81 -13.45
N SER A 262 -4.57 -9.56 -12.66
CA SER A 262 -3.45 -9.02 -11.89
C SER A 262 -2.45 -8.29 -12.79
N VAL A 263 -2.02 -8.91 -13.89
CA VAL A 263 -1.11 -8.31 -14.88
C VAL A 263 -1.74 -7.08 -15.54
N VAL A 264 -3.03 -7.12 -15.88
CA VAL A 264 -3.73 -5.93 -16.42
C VAL A 264 -3.63 -4.76 -15.46
N TYR A 265 -3.92 -4.95 -14.17
CA TYR A 265 -3.83 -3.88 -13.17
C TYR A 265 -2.39 -3.39 -12.96
N TYR A 266 -1.40 -4.27 -12.99
CA TYR A 266 0.01 -3.88 -12.90
C TYR A 266 0.50 -3.08 -14.12
N ASN A 267 0.06 -3.45 -15.33
CA ASN A 267 0.34 -2.67 -16.53
C ASN A 267 -0.33 -1.29 -16.46
N MET A 268 -1.60 -1.23 -16.03
CA MET A 268 -2.28 0.05 -15.78
C MET A 268 -1.53 0.90 -14.74
N ALA A 269 -1.01 0.30 -13.67
CA ALA A 269 -0.22 1.01 -12.67
C ALA A 269 1.07 1.59 -13.25
N SER A 270 1.73 0.86 -14.17
CA SER A 270 2.94 1.31 -14.88
C SER A 270 2.65 2.45 -15.85
N GLU A 271 1.51 2.41 -16.56
CA GLU A 271 1.09 3.45 -17.51
C GLU A 271 0.58 4.71 -16.81
N ALA A 272 0.09 4.58 -15.57
CA ALA A 272 -0.47 5.68 -14.78
C ALA A 272 0.58 6.60 -14.15
N ILE A 273 1.86 6.22 -14.16
CA ILE A 273 2.94 6.93 -13.45
C ILE A 273 4.10 7.26 -14.38
N ASP A 274 4.82 8.33 -14.06
CA ASP A 274 6.14 8.56 -14.64
C ASP A 274 7.16 7.64 -13.95
N LEU A 275 7.66 6.65 -14.69
CA LEU A 275 8.59 5.62 -14.21
C LEU A 275 9.91 6.19 -13.66
N ASN A 276 10.32 7.39 -14.12
CA ASN A 276 11.54 8.04 -13.65
C ASN A 276 11.33 8.76 -12.31
N ARG A 277 10.10 9.19 -12.03
CA ARG A 277 9.71 9.90 -10.79
C ARG A 277 9.26 8.94 -9.71
N PHE A 278 8.43 7.95 -10.06
CA PHE A 278 7.90 6.93 -9.17
C PHE A 278 8.75 5.65 -9.21
N LYS A 279 10.05 5.78 -8.88
CA LYS A 279 11.00 4.65 -9.00
C LYS A 279 10.66 3.51 -8.06
N ARG A 280 10.26 3.81 -6.82
CA ARG A 280 9.84 2.81 -5.85
C ARG A 280 8.63 2.04 -6.34
N LEU A 281 7.55 2.73 -6.71
CA LEU A 281 6.36 2.08 -7.25
C LEU A 281 6.68 1.31 -8.54
N SER A 282 7.49 1.87 -9.44
CA SER A 282 7.93 1.18 -10.67
C SER A 282 8.63 -0.14 -10.35
N ASN A 283 9.54 -0.15 -9.37
CA ASN A 283 10.24 -1.36 -8.94
C ASN A 283 9.29 -2.39 -8.32
N LEU A 284 8.34 -1.94 -7.48
CA LEU A 284 7.32 -2.82 -6.91
C LEU A 284 6.46 -3.47 -8.00
N VAL A 285 5.94 -2.67 -8.93
CA VAL A 285 5.12 -3.15 -10.03
C VAL A 285 5.90 -4.09 -10.94
N LYS A 286 7.16 -3.78 -11.28
CA LYS A 286 8.02 -4.68 -12.07
C LYS A 286 8.28 -6.00 -11.36
N ALA A 287 8.56 -5.98 -10.06
CA ALA A 287 8.76 -7.20 -9.28
C ALA A 287 7.49 -8.06 -9.25
N GLU A 288 6.32 -7.44 -9.07
CA GLU A 288 5.02 -8.09 -9.10
C GLU A 288 4.67 -8.68 -10.48
N ILE A 289 4.92 -7.93 -11.56
CA ILE A 289 4.78 -8.43 -12.93
C ILE A 289 5.73 -9.59 -13.16
N GLN A 290 7.01 -9.48 -12.78
CA GLN A 290 7.98 -10.55 -12.92
C GLN A 290 7.55 -11.79 -12.14
N GLU A 291 7.00 -11.63 -10.94
CA GLU A 291 6.52 -12.72 -10.12
C GLU A 291 5.34 -13.46 -10.77
N VAL A 292 4.40 -12.73 -11.36
CA VAL A 292 3.23 -13.30 -12.04
C VAL A 292 3.60 -13.89 -13.40
N ASN A 293 4.51 -13.22 -14.12
CA ASN A 293 4.96 -13.60 -15.45
C ASN A 293 6.19 -14.51 -15.43
N ASP A 294 6.67 -14.96 -14.27
CA ASP A 294 7.88 -15.77 -14.16
C ASP A 294 7.69 -17.03 -15.02
N SER A 295 8.17 -16.89 -16.26
CA SER A 295 8.03 -17.85 -17.35
C SER A 295 8.82 -19.12 -17.08
N SER A 296 9.57 -19.15 -15.99
CA SER A 296 10.17 -20.34 -15.44
C SER A 296 9.14 -21.30 -14.85
N VAL A 297 7.97 -20.84 -14.38
CA VAL A 297 6.95 -21.72 -13.79
C VAL A 297 6.16 -22.41 -14.90
N ASP A 298 6.21 -23.74 -14.91
CA ASP A 298 5.47 -24.58 -15.85
C ASP A 298 4.02 -24.81 -15.41
N ILE A 299 3.78 -24.82 -14.10
CA ILE A 299 2.47 -25.06 -13.50
C ILE A 299 2.37 -24.38 -12.13
N TYR A 300 1.30 -23.61 -11.95
CA TYR A 300 0.94 -22.97 -10.69
C TYR A 300 -0.26 -23.68 -10.06
N LEU A 301 -0.14 -24.06 -8.79
CA LEU A 301 -1.10 -24.90 -8.07
C LEU A 301 -1.76 -24.11 -6.94
N ASP A 302 -3.07 -23.89 -7.07
CA ASP A 302 -3.91 -23.22 -6.07
C ASP A 302 -4.89 -24.23 -5.47
N ARG A 303 -4.59 -24.66 -4.23
CA ARG A 303 -5.41 -25.65 -3.53
C ARG A 303 -6.71 -25.03 -3.04
N THR A 304 -6.62 -23.80 -2.53
CA THR A 304 -7.71 -23.06 -1.89
C THR A 304 -8.86 -22.84 -2.86
N ASN A 305 -8.54 -22.36 -4.06
CA ASN A 305 -9.51 -22.08 -5.11
C ASN A 305 -9.74 -23.28 -6.03
N ARG A 306 -9.02 -24.39 -5.84
CA ARG A 306 -9.08 -25.62 -6.67
C ARG A 306 -8.79 -25.34 -8.15
N LYS A 307 -7.82 -24.45 -8.40
CA LYS A 307 -7.42 -24.03 -9.74
C LYS A 307 -5.96 -24.35 -9.97
N VAL A 308 -5.63 -24.62 -11.22
CA VAL A 308 -4.25 -24.87 -11.65
C VAL A 308 -4.02 -24.05 -12.91
N LYS A 309 -2.96 -23.24 -12.97
CA LYS A 309 -2.60 -22.52 -14.19
C LYS A 309 -1.41 -23.23 -14.82
N GLU A 310 -1.64 -23.83 -15.99
CA GLU A 310 -0.57 -24.41 -16.81
C GLU A 310 -0.14 -23.39 -17.87
N LYS A 311 1.17 -23.34 -18.13
CA LYS A 311 1.80 -22.31 -18.98
C LYS A 311 1.18 -22.19 -20.38
N THR A 312 0.76 -23.29 -21.00
CA THR A 312 0.22 -23.30 -22.37
C THR A 312 -1.29 -23.46 -22.45
N LEU A 313 -1.90 -24.17 -21.50
CA LEU A 313 -3.33 -24.47 -21.45
C LEU A 313 -4.12 -23.39 -20.71
N GLY A 314 -3.45 -22.51 -19.96
CA GLY A 314 -4.08 -21.49 -19.14
C GLY A 314 -4.67 -22.04 -17.85
N VAL A 315 -5.74 -21.43 -17.35
CA VAL A 315 -6.38 -21.78 -16.08
C VAL A 315 -7.28 -23.01 -16.22
N ILE A 316 -7.05 -24.01 -15.37
CA ILE A 316 -7.77 -25.27 -15.28
C ILE A 316 -8.49 -25.29 -13.94
N ASP A 317 -9.82 -25.26 -13.97
CA ASP A 317 -10.67 -25.36 -12.79
C ASP A 317 -11.04 -26.82 -12.51
N PHE A 318 -10.69 -27.33 -11.33
CA PHE A 318 -10.98 -28.71 -10.94
C PHE A 318 -12.41 -28.89 -10.42
N LYS A 319 -13.14 -27.82 -10.07
CA LYS A 319 -14.52 -27.86 -9.59
C LYS A 319 -14.72 -28.94 -8.51
N HIS A 320 -15.48 -30.00 -8.83
CA HIS A 320 -15.79 -31.13 -7.94
C HIS A 320 -14.85 -32.34 -8.13
N ARG A 321 -13.73 -32.20 -8.84
CA ARG A 321 -12.76 -33.28 -9.13
C ARG A 321 -11.65 -33.34 -8.08
N PHE A 322 -12.02 -33.40 -6.81
CA PHE A 322 -11.10 -33.35 -5.66
C PHE A 322 -10.01 -34.42 -5.71
N VAL A 323 -10.35 -35.67 -6.05
CA VAL A 323 -9.37 -36.77 -6.15
C VAL A 323 -8.25 -36.45 -7.16
N LEU A 324 -8.58 -35.84 -8.31
CA LEU A 324 -7.57 -35.51 -9.31
C LEU A 324 -6.63 -34.40 -8.82
N LEU A 325 -7.18 -33.42 -8.10
CA LEU A 325 -6.39 -32.35 -7.50
C LEU A 325 -5.49 -32.90 -6.39
N GLU A 326 -5.99 -33.81 -5.55
CA GLU A 326 -5.20 -34.45 -4.49
C GLU A 326 -4.05 -35.28 -5.06
N ILE A 327 -4.29 -36.07 -6.13
CA ILE A 327 -3.22 -36.80 -6.83
C ILE A 327 -2.17 -35.81 -7.36
N LEU A 328 -2.60 -34.72 -8.00
CA LEU A 328 -1.70 -33.70 -8.52
C LEU A 328 -0.86 -33.07 -7.41
N PHE A 329 -1.48 -32.66 -6.31
CA PHE A 329 -0.78 -32.04 -5.19
C PHE A 329 0.16 -33.00 -4.48
N LEU A 330 -0.24 -34.26 -4.28
CA LEU A 330 0.61 -35.28 -3.66
C LEU A 330 1.87 -35.49 -4.49
N LEU A 331 1.72 -35.71 -5.79
CA LEU A 331 2.86 -35.94 -6.68
C LEU A 331 3.71 -34.67 -6.84
N ALA A 332 3.09 -33.51 -6.98
CA ALA A 332 3.80 -32.23 -7.17
C ALA A 332 4.57 -31.79 -5.92
N LYS A 333 4.11 -32.12 -4.71
CA LYS A 333 4.85 -31.81 -3.47
C LYS A 333 6.10 -32.67 -3.30
N ASN A 334 6.09 -33.87 -3.90
CA ASN A 334 7.14 -34.87 -3.79
C ASN A 334 7.75 -35.15 -5.18
N THR A 335 8.25 -34.10 -5.83
CA THR A 335 8.79 -34.18 -7.19
C THR A 335 9.96 -35.15 -7.28
N GLY A 336 9.95 -36.05 -8.26
CA GLY A 336 10.99 -37.06 -8.45
C GLY A 336 10.85 -38.30 -7.56
N GLU A 337 9.99 -38.28 -6.54
CA GLU A 337 9.69 -39.46 -5.73
C GLU A 337 8.63 -40.33 -6.42
N TYR A 338 8.85 -41.64 -6.46
CA TYR A 338 7.91 -42.59 -7.05
C TYR A 338 6.92 -43.09 -5.99
N PHE A 339 5.64 -42.90 -6.28
CA PHE A 339 4.55 -43.45 -5.50
C PHE A 339 4.04 -44.70 -6.19
N ASP A 340 4.24 -45.85 -5.55
CA ASP A 340 3.64 -47.10 -5.99
C ASP A 340 2.11 -47.09 -5.78
N LYS A 341 1.44 -48.11 -6.32
CA LYS A 341 -0.02 -48.19 -6.24
C LYS A 341 -0.54 -48.38 -4.81
N GLU A 342 0.25 -49.00 -3.93
CA GLU A 342 -0.14 -49.25 -2.54
C GLU A 342 -0.16 -47.96 -1.74
N VAL A 343 0.91 -47.17 -1.86
CA VAL A 343 1.03 -45.86 -1.22
C VAL A 343 -0.01 -44.89 -1.79
N LEU A 344 -0.24 -44.90 -3.11
CA LEU A 344 -1.29 -44.07 -3.71
C LEU A 344 -2.68 -44.43 -3.18
N ALA A 345 -3.02 -45.71 -3.06
CA ALA A 345 -4.30 -46.16 -2.48
C ALA A 345 -4.48 -45.61 -1.06
N LYS A 346 -3.45 -45.76 -0.23
CA LYS A 346 -3.45 -45.33 1.17
C LYS A 346 -3.48 -43.82 1.34
N MET A 347 -2.73 -43.05 0.55
CA MET A 347 -2.64 -41.60 0.72
C MET A 347 -3.84 -40.84 0.13
N ILE A 348 -4.35 -41.29 -1.03
CA ILE A 348 -5.43 -40.57 -1.73
C ILE A 348 -6.81 -41.04 -1.28
N TRP A 349 -7.01 -42.35 -1.12
CA TRP A 349 -8.32 -42.92 -0.77
C TRP A 349 -8.43 -43.38 0.69
N LYS A 350 -7.31 -43.44 1.42
CA LYS A 350 -7.25 -43.94 2.81
C LYS A 350 -7.71 -45.39 2.96
N ASP A 351 -7.55 -46.17 1.89
CA ASP A 351 -7.95 -47.57 1.81
C ASP A 351 -6.73 -48.50 1.69
N GLU A 352 -6.89 -49.76 2.14
CA GLU A 352 -5.92 -50.82 1.88
C GLU A 352 -5.93 -51.22 0.39
N TYR A 353 -4.76 -51.48 -0.16
CA TYR A 353 -4.62 -51.71 -1.58
C TYR A 353 -5.25 -53.04 -2.03
N ASN A 354 -6.26 -52.96 -2.90
CA ASN A 354 -6.84 -54.09 -3.61
C ASN A 354 -6.61 -53.97 -5.13
N PRO A 355 -5.80 -54.86 -5.74
CA PRO A 355 -5.51 -54.83 -7.17
C PRO A 355 -6.75 -54.83 -8.09
N LEU A 356 -7.84 -55.50 -7.70
CA LEU A 356 -9.05 -55.60 -8.52
C LEU A 356 -9.80 -54.27 -8.65
N ILE A 357 -9.61 -53.37 -7.68
CA ILE A 357 -10.30 -52.08 -7.62
C ILE A 357 -9.32 -50.95 -7.98
N HIS A 358 -8.18 -50.91 -7.30
CA HIS A 358 -7.29 -49.76 -7.33
C HIS A 358 -6.46 -49.66 -8.61
N ASP A 359 -6.16 -50.77 -9.29
CA ASP A 359 -5.45 -50.70 -10.57
C ASP A 359 -6.20 -49.87 -11.60
N LYS A 360 -7.49 -50.18 -11.77
CA LYS A 360 -8.37 -49.44 -12.68
C LYS A 360 -8.59 -48.02 -12.17
N LEU A 361 -8.79 -47.83 -10.87
CA LEU A 361 -9.09 -46.52 -10.28
C LEU A 361 -7.92 -45.54 -10.41
N ILE A 362 -6.71 -45.97 -10.08
CA ILE A 362 -5.48 -45.17 -10.19
C ILE A 362 -5.23 -44.86 -11.67
N TYR A 363 -5.26 -45.88 -12.55
CA TYR A 363 -5.02 -45.69 -13.97
C TYR A 363 -6.00 -44.69 -14.60
N THR A 364 -7.29 -44.84 -14.33
CA THR A 364 -8.32 -43.95 -14.88
C THR A 364 -8.22 -42.53 -14.31
N SER A 365 -7.87 -42.38 -13.02
CA SER A 365 -7.69 -41.07 -12.38
C SER A 365 -6.47 -40.34 -12.95
N VAL A 366 -5.31 -40.99 -13.03
CA VAL A 366 -4.10 -40.40 -13.62
C VAL A 366 -4.29 -40.08 -15.11
N SER A 367 -4.99 -40.95 -15.86
CA SER A 367 -5.32 -40.70 -17.26
C SER A 367 -6.20 -39.46 -17.44
N ARG A 368 -7.24 -39.29 -16.60
CA ARG A 368 -8.09 -38.10 -16.59
C ARG A 368 -7.33 -36.85 -16.19
N LEU A 369 -6.48 -36.93 -15.17
CA LEU A 369 -5.64 -35.82 -14.72
C LEU A 369 -4.70 -35.35 -15.84
N ARG A 370 -4.00 -36.29 -16.50
CA ARG A 370 -3.14 -35.98 -17.65
C ARG A 370 -3.90 -35.28 -18.78
N LYS A 371 -5.13 -35.70 -19.09
CA LYS A 371 -5.96 -35.01 -20.11
C LYS A 371 -6.26 -33.54 -19.78
N LEU A 372 -6.21 -33.17 -18.49
CA LEU A 372 -6.46 -31.79 -18.05
C LEU A 372 -5.18 -30.96 -18.09
N ILE A 373 -4.06 -31.51 -17.63
CA ILE A 373 -2.83 -30.73 -17.36
C ILE A 373 -1.74 -30.88 -18.43
N GLU A 374 -1.75 -31.95 -19.24
CA GLU A 374 -0.69 -32.19 -20.23
C GLU A 374 -0.94 -31.37 -21.50
N PRO A 375 0.09 -30.69 -22.07
CA PRO A 375 -0.06 -29.94 -23.31
C PRO A 375 -0.44 -30.87 -24.46
N LYS A 376 -1.32 -30.39 -25.36
CA LYS A 376 -1.91 -31.22 -26.44
C LYS A 376 -0.91 -31.75 -27.48
N ASN A 377 0.26 -31.12 -27.60
CA ASN A 377 1.26 -31.45 -28.62
C ASN A 377 2.30 -32.50 -28.13
N VAL A 378 2.09 -33.08 -26.95
CA VAL A 378 3.02 -34.03 -26.35
C VAL A 378 2.62 -35.46 -26.73
N THR A 379 3.51 -36.18 -27.41
CA THR A 379 3.31 -37.61 -27.74
C THR A 379 3.17 -38.45 -26.47
N GLU A 380 2.46 -39.58 -26.54
CA GLU A 380 2.18 -40.45 -25.38
C GLU A 380 3.44 -40.88 -24.60
N SER A 381 4.59 -40.95 -25.29
CA SER A 381 5.91 -41.28 -24.78
C SER A 381 6.66 -40.14 -24.07
N LYS A 382 6.22 -38.88 -24.16
CA LYS A 382 6.94 -37.69 -23.67
C LYS A 382 6.16 -36.85 -22.66
N ARG A 383 5.35 -37.47 -21.79
CA ARG A 383 4.53 -36.77 -20.76
C ARG A 383 5.36 -35.73 -19.99
N LYS A 384 4.87 -34.50 -19.91
CA LYS A 384 5.57 -33.36 -19.30
C LYS A 384 5.48 -33.40 -17.78
N TYR A 385 4.31 -33.71 -17.21
CA TYR A 385 4.06 -33.54 -15.78
C TYR A 385 4.10 -34.85 -15.00
N ILE A 386 3.29 -35.83 -15.39
CA ILE A 386 3.18 -37.09 -14.64
C ILE A 386 3.86 -38.20 -15.42
N ILE A 387 4.90 -38.81 -14.85
CA ILE A 387 5.69 -39.88 -15.45
C ILE A 387 5.29 -41.22 -14.84
N ARG A 388 5.25 -42.29 -15.66
CA ARG A 388 4.98 -43.66 -15.20
C ARG A 388 6.31 -44.37 -14.91
N GLY A 389 6.44 -44.95 -13.72
CA GLY A 389 7.56 -45.82 -13.34
C GLY A 389 7.22 -47.31 -13.49
N LYS A 390 8.06 -48.17 -12.92
CA LYS A 390 7.87 -49.63 -12.93
C LYS A 390 6.54 -50.03 -12.27
N ASP A 391 6.28 -49.50 -11.07
CA ASP A 391 5.13 -49.88 -10.24
C ASP A 391 4.25 -48.71 -9.79
N GLY A 392 4.38 -47.54 -10.44
CA GLY A 392 3.74 -46.32 -9.94
C GLY A 392 3.88 -45.08 -10.81
N TYR A 393 3.74 -43.92 -10.17
CA TYR A 393 3.81 -42.60 -10.81
C TYR A 393 4.68 -41.64 -10.01
N THR A 394 5.29 -40.69 -10.72
CA THR A 394 6.01 -39.57 -10.12
C THR A 394 5.66 -38.29 -10.87
N PHE A 395 5.89 -37.15 -10.22
CA PHE A 395 5.90 -35.86 -10.89
C PHE A 395 7.29 -35.58 -11.45
N ASN A 396 7.34 -35.11 -12.70
CA ASN A 396 8.60 -34.86 -13.40
C ASN A 396 9.46 -33.84 -12.62
N PRO A 397 10.67 -34.22 -12.16
CA PRO A 397 11.53 -33.34 -11.35
C PRO A 397 12.07 -32.14 -12.12
N ASN A 398 12.03 -32.16 -13.45
CA ASN A 398 12.48 -31.04 -14.28
C ASN A 398 11.41 -29.96 -14.46
N VAL A 399 10.18 -30.21 -13.99
CA VAL A 399 9.09 -29.23 -14.06
C VAL A 399 9.23 -28.24 -12.93
N LYS A 400 9.18 -26.95 -13.26
CA LYS A 400 9.19 -25.89 -12.25
C LYS A 400 7.77 -25.63 -11.76
N ILE A 401 7.52 -25.99 -10.51
CA ILE A 401 6.20 -25.91 -9.88
C ILE A 401 6.19 -24.75 -8.92
N ARG A 402 5.05 -24.05 -8.86
CA ARG A 402 4.79 -23.10 -7.79
C ARG A 402 3.47 -23.41 -7.11
N PHE A 403 3.49 -23.42 -5.79
CA PHE A 403 2.29 -23.48 -4.97
C PHE A 403 1.89 -22.07 -4.59
N GLN A 404 0.58 -21.81 -4.48
CA GLN A 404 0.10 -20.60 -3.81
C GLN A 404 0.74 -20.54 -2.41
N MET A 405 1.63 -19.57 -2.19
CA MET A 405 2.22 -19.33 -0.88
C MET A 405 1.19 -18.63 -0.01
N GLU A 406 0.94 -19.16 1.19
CA GLU A 406 0.15 -18.49 2.24
C GLU A 406 0.90 -17.28 2.82
N THR A 407 2.17 -17.07 2.45
CA THR A 407 3.05 -16.05 3.03
C THR A 407 3.32 -14.93 2.04
N ARG A 408 2.91 -13.71 2.44
CA ARG A 408 3.14 -12.47 1.71
C ARG A 408 4.63 -12.22 1.53
N LEU A 409 5.00 -11.88 0.31
CA LEU A 409 6.26 -11.21 0.04
C LEU A 409 6.31 -9.92 0.84
N SER A 410 7.24 -9.86 1.79
CA SER A 410 7.70 -8.62 2.37
C SER A 410 8.50 -7.89 1.30
N PRO A 411 8.03 -6.73 0.79
CA PRO A 411 8.86 -5.92 -0.08
C PRO A 411 10.11 -5.55 0.72
N GLY A 412 11.28 -5.75 0.10
CA GLY A 412 12.58 -5.46 0.70
C GLY A 412 12.60 -4.11 1.43
N ARG A 413 13.33 -4.08 2.55
CA ARG A 413 13.39 -2.99 3.54
C ARG A 413 13.32 -1.62 2.85
N ALA A 414 12.15 -0.99 2.89
CA ALA A 414 11.97 0.33 2.32
C ALA A 414 12.83 1.30 3.12
N ILE A 415 13.72 2.02 2.44
CA ILE A 415 14.44 3.12 3.11
C ILE A 415 13.40 4.18 3.43
N ALA A 416 13.46 4.69 4.66
CA ALA A 416 12.47 5.53 5.30
C ALA A 416 11.09 4.90 5.58
N ASN A 417 10.88 3.57 5.48
CA ASN A 417 9.68 2.80 5.89
C ASN A 417 8.30 3.50 5.76
N VAL A 418 8.16 4.41 4.80
CA VAL A 418 7.04 5.34 4.69
C VAL A 418 6.38 5.18 3.34
N ASP A 419 5.06 5.16 3.32
CA ASP A 419 4.27 5.22 2.11
C ASP A 419 4.00 6.68 1.73
N ILE A 420 3.92 6.95 0.42
CA ILE A 420 3.50 8.24 -0.12
C ILE A 420 2.08 8.64 0.38
N SER A 421 1.27 7.66 0.80
CA SER A 421 -0.07 7.85 1.38
C SER A 421 -0.08 8.33 2.84
N SER A 422 1.01 8.20 3.59
CA SER A 422 1.01 8.57 5.02
C SER A 422 0.71 10.07 5.23
N PRO A 423 -0.12 10.44 6.21
CA PRO A 423 -0.56 11.83 6.42
C PRO A 423 0.62 12.75 6.78
N VAL A 424 0.49 14.04 6.45
CA VAL A 424 1.43 15.14 6.78
C VAL A 424 0.66 16.37 7.27
#